data_AF-A0A525K544-F1
#
_entry.id   AF-A0A525K544-F1
#
_cell.length_a   1.000
_cell.length_b   1.000
_cell.length_c   1.000
_cell.angle_alpha   90.00
_cell.angle_beta   90.00
_cell.angle_gamma   90.00
#
_symmetry.space_group_name_H-M   'P 1'
#
loop_
_entity.id
_entity.type
_entity.pdbx_description
1 polymer ?
#
loop_
_entity_poly.entity_id
_entity_poly.type
_entity_poly.pdbx_seq_one_letter_code
_entity_poly.pdbx_strand_id
1 'polypeptide(L)'
;MRITRSKLGGAAVLVGVNLAVLLVVVLVFELSFGNWFVPYVLPNNKINVSYTFRQTAYQPSSTVTYTRDQYGLRGVHGPLSSVELVTVGASTTNQVLITDGETWQDVIHEATGMSVANAGVDGMSTQNQPEV
;
A
#
# COMPACT_ATOMS: atom_id res chain seq x y z
N MET A 1 -10.05 -52.64 39.72
CA MET A 1 -10.06 -51.51 38.76
C MET A 1 -9.86 -50.21 39.52
N ARG A 2 -8.63 -49.68 39.58
CA ARG A 2 -8.31 -48.39 40.23
C ARG A 2 -7.51 -47.56 39.22
N ILE A 3 -8.20 -46.74 38.46
CA ILE A 3 -7.59 -45.84 37.48
C ILE A 3 -7.21 -44.54 38.20
N THR A 4 -5.91 -44.44 38.51
CA THR A 4 -5.05 -43.26 38.33
C THR A 4 -5.67 -41.86 38.57
N ARG A 5 -5.79 -41.43 39.83
CA ARG A 5 -5.94 -39.99 40.16
C ARG A 5 -4.63 -39.20 40.03
N SER A 6 -3.46 -39.86 40.13
CA SER A 6 -2.15 -39.18 40.08
C SER A 6 -1.68 -38.83 38.66
N LYS A 7 -2.02 -39.65 37.65
CA LYS A 7 -1.59 -39.40 36.26
C LYS A 7 -2.30 -38.21 35.61
N LEU A 8 -3.55 -37.94 36.01
CA LEU A 8 -4.34 -36.83 35.48
C LEU A 8 -3.78 -35.46 35.93
N GLY A 9 -3.37 -35.36 37.20
CA GLY A 9 -2.72 -34.16 37.73
C GLY A 9 -1.35 -33.90 37.09
N GLY A 10 -0.53 -34.94 36.93
CA GLY A 10 0.76 -34.83 36.24
C GLY A 10 0.63 -34.42 34.78
N ALA A 11 -0.35 -34.97 34.05
CA ALA A 11 -0.63 -34.59 32.67
C ALA A 11 -1.14 -33.13 32.56
N ALA A 12 -2.02 -32.69 33.48
CA ALA A 12 -2.50 -31.31 33.52
C ALA A 12 -1.36 -30.31 33.79
N VAL A 13 -0.45 -30.65 34.70
CA VAL A 13 0.74 -29.83 34.98
C VAL A 13 1.65 -29.75 33.76
N LEU A 14 1.88 -30.88 33.07
CA LEU A 14 2.69 -30.91 31.84
C LEU A 14 2.09 -30.01 30.76
N VAL A 15 0.78 -30.10 30.53
CA VAL A 15 0.07 -29.26 29.55
C VAL A 15 0.16 -27.79 29.94
N GLY A 16 -0.07 -27.47 31.22
CA GLY A 16 0.02 -26.09 31.72
C GLY A 16 1.42 -25.48 31.52
N VAL A 17 2.48 -26.23 31.81
CA VAL A 17 3.86 -25.78 31.59
C VAL A 17 4.15 -25.53 30.10
N ASN A 18 3.70 -26.42 29.21
CA ASN A 18 3.91 -26.23 27.77
C ASN A 18 3.16 -25.00 27.24
N LEU A 19 1.92 -24.78 27.70
CA LEU A 19 1.16 -23.58 27.33
C LEU A 19 1.81 -22.30 27.84
N ALA A 20 2.36 -22.32 29.05
CA ALA A 20 3.08 -21.17 29.60
C ALA A 20 4.36 -20.87 28.79
N VAL A 21 5.14 -21.89 28.43
CA VAL A 21 6.32 -21.72 27.58
C VAL A 21 5.92 -21.20 26.20
N LEU A 22 4.87 -21.75 25.58
CA LEU A 22 4.37 -21.28 24.29
C LEU A 22 3.94 -19.81 24.36
N LEU A 23 3.22 -19.41 25.41
CA LEU A 23 2.81 -18.03 25.62
C LEU A 23 4.02 -17.08 25.71
N VAL A 24 5.06 -17.48 26.45
CA VAL A 24 6.29 -16.68 26.55
C VAL A 24 6.97 -16.54 25.18
N VAL A 25 7.04 -17.62 24.40
CA VAL A 25 7.60 -17.57 23.05
C VAL A 25 6.79 -16.64 22.16
N VAL A 26 5.46 -16.76 22.15
CA VAL A 26 4.58 -15.86 21.38
C VAL A 26 4.78 -14.41 21.80
N LEU A 27 4.87 -14.13 23.10
CA LEU A 27 5.13 -12.78 23.60
C LEU A 27 6.48 -12.24 23.13
N VAL A 28 7.55 -13.05 23.14
CA VAL A 28 8.86 -12.63 22.63
C VAL A 28 8.80 -12.36 21.12
N PHE A 29 8.10 -13.19 20.36
CA PHE A 29 7.92 -12.99 18.93
C PHE A 29 7.13 -11.72 18.64
N GLU A 30 6.00 -11.52 19.29
CA GLU A 30 5.22 -10.29 19.17
C GLU A 30 6.06 -9.08 19.57
N LEU A 31 6.79 -9.12 20.70
CA LEU A 31 7.61 -7.97 21.12
C LEU A 31 8.77 -7.67 20.16
N SER A 32 9.31 -8.69 19.49
CA SER A 32 10.46 -8.55 18.58
C SER A 32 10.06 -8.19 17.15
N PHE A 33 8.91 -8.69 16.67
CA PHE A 33 8.47 -8.58 15.27
C PHE A 33 7.10 -7.91 15.10
N GLY A 34 6.38 -7.66 16.20
CA GLY A 34 5.10 -7.00 16.20
C GLY A 34 5.25 -5.54 15.79
N ASN A 35 4.26 -5.06 15.04
CA ASN A 35 4.30 -3.73 14.44
C ASN A 35 3.72 -2.67 15.40
N TRP A 36 4.25 -2.61 16.63
CA TRP A 36 3.69 -1.87 17.77
C TRP A 36 3.50 -0.37 17.53
N PHE A 37 4.38 0.20 16.71
CA PHE A 37 4.45 1.63 16.48
C PHE A 37 4.18 2.02 15.03
N VAL A 38 3.72 1.09 14.20
CA VAL A 38 3.32 1.45 12.85
C VAL A 38 1.93 2.04 12.94
N PRO A 39 1.78 3.36 12.71
CA PRO A 39 0.46 3.95 12.61
C PRO A 39 -0.26 3.25 11.47
N TYR A 40 -1.53 2.89 11.69
CA TYR A 40 -2.40 2.52 10.59
C TYR A 40 -2.50 3.72 9.64
N VAL A 41 -1.72 3.69 8.56
CA VAL A 41 -1.82 4.66 7.50
C VAL A 41 -2.97 4.18 6.62
N LEU A 42 -4.10 4.90 6.67
CA LEU A 42 -5.14 4.74 5.66
C LEU A 42 -4.43 4.77 4.29
N PRO A 43 -4.70 3.82 3.38
CA PRO A 43 -4.14 3.90 2.03
C PRO A 43 -4.44 5.31 1.55
N ASN A 44 -3.39 6.10 1.32
CA ASN A 44 -3.49 7.54 1.06
C ASN A 44 -4.12 7.70 -0.32
N ASN A 45 -5.43 7.50 -0.35
CA ASN A 45 -6.30 7.67 -1.48
C ASN A 45 -6.41 9.17 -1.67
N LYS A 46 -5.37 9.72 -2.27
CA LYS A 46 -5.28 11.10 -2.75
C LYS A 46 -6.37 11.32 -3.78
N ILE A 47 -7.60 11.50 -3.32
CA ILE A 47 -8.79 11.76 -4.12
C ILE A 47 -9.02 13.26 -4.10
N ASN A 48 -9.34 13.84 -5.26
CA ASN A 48 -9.61 15.27 -5.43
C ASN A 48 -8.49 16.14 -4.85
N VAL A 49 -7.24 15.79 -5.19
CA VAL A 49 -6.06 16.56 -4.78
C VAL A 49 -5.50 17.29 -5.98
N SER A 50 -5.05 18.52 -5.76
CA SER A 50 -4.19 19.23 -6.70
C SER A 50 -3.15 19.97 -5.89
N TYR A 51 -1.88 19.74 -6.19
CA TYR A 51 -0.78 20.45 -5.57
C TYR A 51 0.35 20.67 -6.56
N THR A 52 1.12 21.71 -6.30
CA THR A 52 2.28 22.07 -7.10
C THR A 52 3.51 22.11 -6.21
N PHE A 53 4.60 21.54 -6.68
CA PHE A 53 5.87 21.54 -5.95
C PHE A 53 7.04 21.57 -6.93
N ARG A 54 8.21 22.00 -6.47
CA ARG A 54 9.43 21.98 -7.28
C ARG A 54 10.14 20.64 -7.09
N GLN A 55 10.30 19.88 -8.17
CA GLN A 55 11.09 18.65 -8.16
C GLN A 55 12.56 18.99 -8.47
N THR A 56 13.47 18.35 -7.75
CA THR A 56 14.93 18.47 -7.93
C THR A 56 15.60 17.11 -8.16
N ALA A 57 14.82 16.04 -8.23
CA ALA A 57 15.32 14.68 -8.41
C ALA A 57 15.77 14.42 -9.85
N TYR A 58 15.16 15.11 -10.82
CA TYR A 58 15.49 15.04 -12.24
C TYR A 58 16.01 16.37 -12.74
N GLN A 59 16.87 16.32 -13.77
CA GLN A 59 17.34 17.50 -14.49
C GLN A 59 16.61 17.63 -15.84
N PRO A 60 16.18 18.84 -16.21
CA PRO A 60 16.23 20.07 -15.41
C PRO A 60 15.25 20.00 -14.22
N SER A 61 15.58 20.71 -13.13
CA SER A 61 14.62 20.90 -12.05
C SER A 61 13.41 21.64 -12.60
N SER A 62 12.21 21.12 -12.35
CA SER A 62 10.98 21.68 -12.88
C SER A 62 9.92 21.82 -11.80
N THR A 63 8.93 22.65 -12.07
CA THR A 63 7.72 22.72 -11.26
C THR A 63 6.78 21.62 -11.74
N VAL A 64 6.33 20.79 -10.80
CA VAL A 64 5.41 19.68 -11.05
C VAL A 64 4.04 20.08 -10.55
N THR A 65 3.05 20.05 -11.44
CA THR A 65 1.64 20.06 -11.07
C THR A 65 1.14 18.62 -11.03
N TYR A 66 0.57 18.24 -9.90
CA TYR A 66 0.06 16.90 -9.66
C TYR A 66 -1.41 16.99 -9.30
N THR A 67 -2.26 16.36 -10.10
CA THR A 67 -3.72 16.37 -9.89
C THR A 67 -4.31 14.97 -9.94
N ARG A 68 -5.26 14.71 -9.04
CA ARG A 68 -6.16 13.56 -9.09
C ARG A 68 -7.59 13.99 -8.98
N ASP A 69 -8.45 13.34 -9.75
CA ASP A 69 -9.89 13.60 -9.76
C ASP A 69 -10.61 13.01 -8.53
N GLN A 70 -11.93 13.16 -8.51
CA GLN A 70 -12.82 12.61 -7.48
C GLN A 70 -12.83 11.08 -7.38
N TYR A 71 -12.25 10.38 -8.36
CA TYR A 71 -12.09 8.93 -8.36
C TYR A 71 -10.66 8.51 -7.97
N GLY A 72 -9.77 9.47 -7.68
CA GLY A 72 -8.37 9.23 -7.37
C GLY A 72 -7.53 8.87 -8.60
N LEU A 73 -8.05 9.09 -9.80
CA LEU A 73 -7.36 8.89 -11.07
C LEU A 73 -6.62 10.17 -11.49
N ARG A 74 -5.50 9.98 -12.17
CA ARG A 74 -4.68 11.04 -12.74
C ARG A 74 -4.70 10.98 -14.27
N GLY A 75 -4.60 12.13 -14.93
CA GLY A 75 -4.54 12.21 -16.41
C GLY A 75 -5.87 11.93 -17.12
N VAL A 76 -7.01 12.11 -16.43
CA VAL A 76 -8.33 11.87 -17.04
C VAL A 76 -8.74 13.06 -17.92
N HIS A 77 -8.65 12.86 -19.24
CA HIS A 77 -9.01 13.85 -20.25
C HIS A 77 -10.49 13.69 -20.69
N GLY A 78 -11.44 13.96 -19.78
CA GLY A 78 -12.88 13.91 -20.09
C GLY A 78 -13.75 13.23 -19.02
N PRO A 79 -14.98 12.80 -19.37
CA PRO A 79 -15.83 12.04 -18.46
C PRO A 79 -15.24 10.65 -18.18
N LEU A 80 -15.46 10.09 -16.99
CA LEU A 80 -14.94 8.75 -16.63
C LEU A 80 -15.32 7.65 -17.64
N SER A 81 -16.48 7.77 -18.28
CA SER A 81 -16.96 6.83 -19.30
C SER A 81 -16.14 6.84 -20.60
N SER A 82 -15.29 7.84 -20.83
CA SER A 82 -14.41 7.89 -22.00
C SER A 82 -13.06 7.21 -21.75
N VAL A 83 -12.75 6.78 -20.52
CA VAL A 83 -11.50 6.09 -20.21
C VAL A 83 -11.48 4.72 -20.85
N GLU A 84 -10.50 4.47 -21.72
CA GLU A 84 -10.35 3.21 -22.46
C GLU A 84 -9.36 2.25 -21.78
N LEU A 85 -8.36 2.81 -21.08
CA LEU A 85 -7.33 2.05 -20.37
C LEU A 85 -7.10 2.63 -18.99
N VAL A 86 -6.98 1.75 -17.98
CA VAL A 86 -6.57 2.13 -16.62
C VAL A 86 -5.26 1.44 -16.29
N THR A 87 -4.27 2.23 -15.88
CA THR A 87 -2.94 1.73 -15.52
C THR A 87 -2.82 1.65 -14.01
N VAL A 88 -2.46 0.47 -13.48
CA VAL A 88 -2.35 0.20 -12.04
C VAL A 88 -0.92 -0.21 -11.71
N GLY A 89 -0.39 0.30 -10.60
CA GLY A 89 0.95 -0.04 -10.14
C GLY A 89 1.46 0.91 -9.05
N ALA A 90 2.76 0.86 -8.78
CA ALA A 90 3.41 1.64 -7.74
C ALA A 90 3.87 3.02 -8.24
N SER A 91 5.01 3.51 -7.73
CA SER A 91 5.61 4.81 -8.07
C SER A 91 5.92 4.99 -9.55
N THR A 92 6.33 3.92 -10.25
CA THR A 92 6.56 3.95 -11.72
C THR A 92 5.28 4.21 -12.51
N THR A 93 4.12 3.87 -11.95
CA THR A 93 2.82 4.21 -12.54
C THR A 93 2.39 5.60 -12.09
N ASN A 94 2.44 5.90 -10.79
CA ASN A 94 1.98 7.18 -10.22
C ASN A 94 2.75 8.41 -10.73
N GLN A 95 4.06 8.29 -10.93
CA GLN A 95 4.95 9.34 -11.46
C GLN A 95 4.79 10.69 -10.74
N VAL A 96 4.80 10.69 -9.41
CA VAL A 96 4.54 11.91 -8.60
C VAL A 96 5.48 13.07 -8.96
N LEU A 97 6.67 12.78 -9.47
CA LEU A 97 7.71 13.75 -9.84
C LEU A 97 7.63 14.26 -11.29
N ILE A 98 6.66 13.80 -12.07
CA ILE A 98 6.41 14.24 -13.45
C ILE A 98 5.15 15.12 -13.42
N THR A 99 5.12 16.22 -14.15
CA THR A 99 3.93 17.10 -14.19
C THR A 99 2.79 16.48 -14.99
N ASP A 100 1.56 16.86 -14.66
CA ASP A 100 0.38 16.51 -15.46
C ASP A 100 0.59 16.93 -16.92
N GLY A 101 0.20 16.07 -17.86
CA GLY A 101 0.44 16.28 -19.30
C GLY A 101 1.76 15.69 -19.81
N GLU A 102 2.66 15.27 -18.92
CA GLU A 102 3.96 14.67 -19.29
C GLU A 102 4.14 13.23 -18.79
N THR A 103 3.12 12.65 -18.14
CA THR A 103 3.18 11.25 -17.69
C THR A 103 3.22 10.31 -18.89
N TRP A 104 3.74 9.09 -18.75
CA TRP A 104 3.73 8.15 -19.87
C TRP A 104 2.30 7.83 -20.36
N GLN A 105 1.28 7.94 -19.51
CA GLN A 105 -0.13 7.84 -19.90
C GLN A 105 -0.54 9.01 -20.79
N ASP A 106 -0.16 10.23 -20.42
CA ASP A 106 -0.40 11.43 -21.24
C ASP A 106 0.33 11.33 -22.58
N VAL A 107 1.56 10.80 -22.60
CA VAL A 107 2.32 10.57 -23.84
C VAL A 107 1.63 9.55 -24.74
N ILE A 108 1.06 8.47 -24.19
CA ILE A 108 0.27 7.50 -24.96
C ILE A 108 -1.00 8.17 -25.49
N HIS A 109 -1.69 8.96 -24.67
CA HIS A 109 -2.87 9.70 -25.09
C HIS A 109 -2.56 10.62 -26.26
N GLU A 110 -1.50 11.42 -26.18
CA GLU A 110 -1.07 12.32 -27.25
C GLU A 110 -0.70 11.56 -28.53
N ALA A 111 -0.02 10.41 -28.40
CA ALA A 111 0.43 9.63 -29.55
C ALA A 111 -0.69 8.84 -30.24
N THR A 112 -1.76 8.46 -29.52
CA THR A 112 -2.75 7.49 -30.01
C THR A 112 -4.19 8.00 -29.99
N GLY A 113 -4.47 9.10 -29.28
CA GLY A 113 -5.82 9.55 -28.94
C GLY A 113 -6.51 8.73 -27.86
N MET A 114 -5.91 7.62 -27.40
CA MET A 114 -6.52 6.72 -26.42
C MET A 114 -6.64 7.40 -25.06
N SER A 115 -7.80 7.32 -24.41
CA SER A 115 -7.97 7.86 -23.06
C SER A 115 -7.39 6.90 -22.02
N VAL A 116 -6.24 7.26 -21.45
CA VAL A 116 -5.50 6.42 -20.48
C VAL A 116 -5.51 7.07 -19.09
N ALA A 117 -6.14 6.42 -18.12
CA ALA A 117 -6.18 6.88 -16.74
C ALA A 117 -5.09 6.23 -15.88
N ASN A 118 -4.51 7.02 -14.98
CA ASN A 118 -3.47 6.59 -14.06
C ASN A 118 -4.03 6.37 -12.65
N ALA A 119 -4.02 5.11 -12.19
CA ALA A 119 -4.44 4.67 -10.86
C ALA A 119 -3.26 4.23 -9.98
N GLY A 120 -2.02 4.57 -10.34
CA GLY A 120 -0.83 4.12 -9.61
C GLY A 120 -0.77 4.74 -8.21
N VAL A 121 -0.26 4.03 -7.20
CA VAL A 121 -0.14 4.53 -5.82
C VAL A 121 1.27 4.27 -5.31
N ASP A 122 1.97 5.29 -4.81
CA ASP A 122 3.32 5.11 -4.26
C ASP A 122 3.30 4.12 -3.08
N GLY A 123 4.29 3.22 -3.03
CA GLY A 123 4.39 2.19 -1.99
C GLY A 123 3.42 1.01 -2.15
N MET A 124 2.71 0.92 -3.28
CA MET A 124 1.81 -0.20 -3.57
C MET A 124 2.59 -1.47 -3.91
N SER A 125 2.44 -2.52 -3.10
CA SER A 125 2.91 -3.87 -3.39
C SER A 125 1.85 -4.68 -4.17
N THR A 126 2.23 -5.85 -4.72
CA THR A 126 1.28 -6.75 -5.41
C THR A 126 0.12 -7.22 -4.52
N GLN A 127 0.35 -7.30 -3.21
CA GLN A 127 -0.68 -7.64 -2.22
C GLN A 127 -1.43 -6.41 -1.69
N ASN A 128 -1.10 -5.22 -2.20
CA ASN A 128 -1.66 -3.94 -1.76
C ASN A 128 -1.41 -3.65 -0.27
N GLN A 129 -0.32 -4.19 0.27
CA GLN A 129 0.17 -3.83 1.61
C GLN A 129 1.00 -2.54 1.45
N PRO A 130 0.73 -1.48 2.23
CA PRO A 130 1.65 -0.36 2.32
C PRO A 130 2.98 -0.91 2.83
N GLU A 131 4.04 -0.75 2.04
CA GLU A 131 5.39 -1.03 2.53
C GLU A 131 5.66 -0.12 3.73
N VAL A 132 6.03 -0.75 4.84
CA VAL A 132 6.22 -0.16 6.16
C VAL A 132 7.65 0.26 6.38
#